data_AF-A0A3P6BGG3-F1
#
_entry.id   AF-A0A3P6BGG3-F1
#
_cell.length_a   1.000
_cell.length_b   1.000
_cell.length_c   1.000
_cell.angle_alpha   90.00
_cell.angle_beta   90.00
_cell.angle_gamma   90.00
#
_symmetry.space_group_name_H-M   'P 1'
#
loop_
_entity.id
_entity.type
_entity.pdbx_description
1 polymer ?
#
loop_
_entity_poly.entity_id
_entity_poly.type
_entity_poly.pdbx_seq_one_letter_code
_entity_poly.pdbx_strand_id
1 'polypeptide(L)'
;MPPKQQPKADLAKKQKQVEDKTFGLKNKNKSKNVQKYVQSLKQSVQPKPDAAKVAAKKKKEEEKAREQELNELFKVAISQPKVPVGVDPKSILCEFFKAGQCQKGFKCKFSHDLNIQRKGEKIDIYSDKRDEDGDMEEWDQETLEKVVESKKNEYNQNKPTDIVCKYFLDAVEKKQYGWFWACPNGGKECHYRHALPPGYILKSQMKALLEEESQKMPVEEEIENERAKLKTATQMTPALFMEWKRKKIAERDAGLAASQAERAKNDRMSGRELFLSNASLFVDDAEAFEEYEREKEEEEIEQKVNSLS
;
A
#
# COMPACT_ATOMS: atom_id res chain seq x y z
N MET A 1 30.75 -54.55 -16.45
CA MET A 1 32.20 -54.36 -16.69
C MET A 1 32.46 -52.88 -17.00
N PRO A 2 33.15 -52.11 -16.15
CA PRO A 2 33.42 -50.69 -16.41
C PRO A 2 34.48 -50.50 -17.50
N PRO A 3 34.31 -49.56 -18.44
CA PRO A 3 35.25 -49.35 -19.54
C PRO A 3 36.56 -48.74 -19.03
N LYS A 4 37.69 -49.37 -19.39
CA LYS A 4 39.06 -48.97 -19.06
C LYS A 4 39.32 -47.52 -19.49
N GLN A 5 39.51 -46.63 -18.52
CA GLN A 5 40.05 -45.29 -18.74
C GLN A 5 41.47 -45.42 -19.33
N GLN A 6 41.72 -44.81 -20.49
CA GLN A 6 43.07 -44.74 -21.05
C GLN A 6 43.99 -44.00 -20.08
N PRO A 7 45.21 -44.51 -19.83
CA PRO A 7 46.07 -43.96 -18.78
C PRO A 7 46.57 -42.56 -19.17
N LYS A 8 46.56 -41.63 -18.20
CA LYS A 8 47.06 -40.25 -18.32
C LYS A 8 48.47 -40.14 -18.93
N ALA A 9 49.25 -41.23 -18.86
CA ALA A 9 50.55 -41.36 -19.50
C ALA A 9 50.50 -41.26 -21.03
N ASP A 10 49.44 -41.75 -21.68
CA ASP A 10 49.31 -41.73 -23.15
C ASP A 10 48.92 -40.34 -23.67
N LEU A 11 48.16 -39.56 -22.90
CA LEU A 11 47.88 -38.15 -23.19
C LEU A 11 49.13 -37.28 -23.06
N ALA A 12 49.94 -37.51 -22.02
CA ALA A 12 51.21 -36.81 -21.84
C ALA A 12 52.23 -37.15 -22.95
N LYS A 13 52.29 -38.42 -23.39
CA LYS A 13 53.12 -38.82 -24.54
C LYS A 13 52.66 -38.13 -25.83
N LYS A 14 51.34 -38.06 -26.08
CA LYS A 14 50.78 -37.36 -27.25
C LYS A 14 51.00 -35.85 -27.19
N GLN A 15 50.92 -35.23 -26.02
CA GLN A 15 51.24 -33.80 -25.83
C GLN A 15 52.72 -33.53 -26.11
N LYS A 16 53.64 -34.36 -25.59
CA LYS A 16 55.07 -34.26 -25.91
C LYS A 16 55.36 -34.46 -27.40
N GLN A 17 54.65 -35.37 -28.07
CA GLN A 17 54.77 -35.54 -29.53
C GLN A 17 54.29 -34.32 -30.32
N VAL A 18 53.26 -33.60 -29.85
CA VAL A 18 52.82 -32.34 -30.47
C VAL A 18 53.79 -31.21 -30.18
N GLU A 19 54.34 -31.15 -28.97
CA GLU A 19 55.38 -30.19 -28.63
C GLU A 19 56.60 -30.39 -29.52
N ASP A 20 57.08 -31.62 -29.66
CA ASP A 20 58.24 -31.98 -30.49
C ASP A 20 57.99 -31.73 -31.99
N LYS A 21 56.84 -32.17 -32.54
CA LYS A 21 56.47 -31.90 -33.94
C LYS A 21 56.24 -30.42 -34.25
N THR A 22 55.95 -29.62 -33.23
CA THR A 22 55.79 -28.17 -33.39
C THR A 22 57.04 -27.39 -32.91
N PHE A 23 58.04 -28.09 -32.38
CA PHE A 23 59.34 -27.54 -31.98
C PHE A 23 60.25 -27.46 -33.21
N GLY A 24 61.04 -26.39 -33.32
CA GLY A 24 61.88 -26.14 -34.51
C GLY A 24 61.16 -25.59 -35.74
N LEU A 25 59.82 -25.47 -35.73
CA LEU A 25 59.05 -24.87 -36.82
C LEU A 25 59.23 -23.34 -36.82
N LYS A 26 60.20 -22.87 -37.62
CA LYS A 26 60.53 -21.43 -37.75
C LYS A 26 59.30 -20.68 -38.29
N ASN A 27 59.02 -19.48 -37.76
CA ASN A 27 57.84 -18.63 -38.05
C ASN A 27 56.45 -19.08 -37.50
N LYS A 28 56.41 -19.79 -36.37
CA LYS A 28 55.17 -20.26 -35.70
C LYS A 28 54.10 -19.19 -35.44
N ASN A 29 54.49 -17.92 -35.25
CA ASN A 29 53.59 -16.79 -34.97
C ASN A 29 53.39 -15.82 -36.14
N LYS A 30 54.04 -16.04 -37.29
CA LYS A 30 54.02 -15.09 -38.42
C LYS A 30 53.27 -15.60 -39.65
N SER A 31 53.28 -16.92 -39.90
CA SER A 31 52.54 -17.51 -41.03
C SER A 31 51.19 -18.07 -40.60
N LYS A 32 50.10 -17.60 -41.24
CA LYS A 32 48.73 -18.08 -40.99
C LYS A 32 48.57 -19.59 -41.27
N ASN A 33 49.31 -20.13 -42.23
CA ASN A 33 49.26 -21.56 -42.57
C ASN A 33 49.95 -22.41 -41.50
N VAL A 34 51.08 -21.92 -40.96
CA VAL A 34 51.78 -22.58 -39.85
C VAL A 34 50.96 -22.51 -38.56
N GLN A 35 50.29 -21.38 -38.29
CA GLN A 35 49.37 -21.25 -37.16
C GLN A 35 48.18 -22.23 -37.27
N LYS A 36 47.54 -22.33 -38.44
CA LYS A 36 46.45 -23.30 -38.68
C LYS A 36 46.91 -24.74 -38.49
N TYR A 37 48.11 -25.08 -38.96
CA TYR A 37 48.69 -26.42 -38.76
C TYR A 37 48.94 -26.73 -37.28
N VAL A 38 49.55 -25.79 -36.54
CA VAL A 38 49.77 -25.93 -35.08
C VAL A 38 48.44 -26.01 -34.32
N GLN A 39 47.43 -25.24 -34.73
CA GLN A 39 46.11 -25.24 -34.09
C GLN A 39 45.37 -26.56 -34.34
N SER A 40 45.42 -27.11 -35.55
CA SER A 40 44.86 -28.42 -35.90
C SER A 40 45.53 -29.56 -35.12
N LEU A 41 46.86 -29.53 -34.97
CA LEU A 41 47.60 -30.49 -34.15
C LEU A 41 47.28 -30.39 -32.65
N LYS A 42 47.01 -29.18 -32.13
CA LYS A 42 46.55 -29.00 -30.74
C LYS A 42 45.11 -29.46 -30.53
N GLN A 43 44.24 -29.26 -31.51
CA GLN A 43 42.82 -29.65 -31.45
C GLN A 43 42.62 -31.17 -31.52
N SER A 44 43.54 -31.91 -32.14
CA SER A 44 43.51 -33.37 -32.22
C SER A 44 43.98 -34.08 -30.93
N VAL A 45 44.60 -33.36 -29.99
CA VAL A 45 45.12 -33.93 -28.72
C VAL A 45 44.28 -33.55 -27.49
N GLN A 46 43.47 -32.50 -27.56
CA GLN A 46 42.52 -32.16 -26.50
C GLN A 46 41.34 -33.16 -26.50
N PRO A 47 41.00 -33.79 -25.35
CA PRO A 47 39.78 -34.59 -25.26
C PRO A 47 38.57 -33.66 -25.44
N LYS A 48 37.67 -33.99 -26.38
CA LYS A 48 36.41 -33.25 -26.57
C LYS A 48 35.67 -33.22 -25.23
N PRO A 49 35.38 -32.04 -24.63
CA PRO A 49 34.54 -31.98 -23.45
C PRO A 49 33.11 -32.39 -23.83
N ASP A 50 32.47 -33.21 -22.99
CA ASP A 50 31.09 -33.67 -23.22
C ASP A 50 30.16 -32.48 -23.50
N ALA A 51 29.47 -32.52 -24.64
CA ALA A 51 28.55 -31.45 -25.08
C ALA A 51 27.49 -31.11 -24.02
N ALA A 52 27.12 -32.09 -23.17
CA ALA A 52 26.19 -31.93 -22.06
C ALA A 52 26.69 -30.95 -20.97
N LYS A 53 27.99 -30.92 -20.66
CA LYS A 53 28.56 -30.02 -19.63
C LYS A 53 28.72 -28.58 -20.13
N VAL A 54 28.93 -28.40 -21.43
CA VAL A 54 29.02 -27.07 -22.05
C VAL A 54 27.62 -26.44 -22.17
N ALA A 55 26.61 -27.23 -22.53
CA ALA A 55 25.21 -26.79 -22.56
C ALA A 55 24.70 -26.38 -21.17
N ALA A 56 25.04 -27.13 -20.12
CA ALA A 56 24.64 -26.81 -18.75
C ALA A 56 25.28 -25.51 -18.22
N LYS A 57 26.55 -25.24 -18.55
CA LYS A 57 27.21 -23.97 -18.17
C LYS A 57 26.61 -22.78 -18.90
N LYS A 58 26.32 -22.93 -20.21
CA LYS A 58 25.71 -21.87 -21.01
C LYS A 58 24.30 -21.53 -20.52
N LYS A 59 23.50 -22.53 -20.15
CA LYS A 59 22.16 -22.33 -19.56
C LYS A 59 22.21 -21.58 -18.21
N LYS A 60 23.20 -21.89 -17.35
CA LYS A 60 23.39 -21.21 -16.06
C LYS A 60 23.87 -19.75 -16.21
N GLU A 61 24.64 -19.46 -17.25
CA GLU A 61 25.10 -18.09 -17.54
C GLU A 61 23.98 -17.25 -18.15
N GLU A 62 23.15 -17.86 -19.01
CA GLU A 62 21.95 -17.22 -19.58
C GLU A 62 20.86 -16.95 -18.52
N GLU A 63 20.66 -17.87 -17.58
CA GLU A 63 19.75 -17.66 -16.45
C GLU A 63 20.20 -16.52 -15.54
N LYS A 64 21.51 -16.44 -15.24
CA LYS A 64 22.09 -15.30 -14.50
C LYS A 64 21.98 -13.97 -15.26
N ALA A 65 22.14 -13.99 -16.58
CA ALA A 65 21.95 -12.80 -17.40
C ALA A 65 20.48 -12.33 -17.37
N ARG A 66 19.51 -13.26 -17.47
CA ARG A 66 18.08 -12.92 -17.33
C ARG A 66 17.72 -12.40 -15.94
N GLU A 67 18.27 -12.97 -14.87
CA GLU A 67 18.08 -12.45 -13.51
C GLU A 67 18.66 -11.03 -13.35
N GLN A 68 19.79 -10.74 -13.99
CA GLN A 68 20.38 -9.40 -14.01
C GLN A 68 19.51 -8.40 -14.78
N GLU A 69 18.99 -8.78 -15.95
CA GLU A 69 18.07 -7.95 -16.74
C GLU A 69 16.76 -7.66 -15.99
N LEU A 70 16.19 -8.67 -15.32
CA LEU A 70 14.99 -8.47 -14.49
C LEU A 70 15.28 -7.51 -13.32
N ASN A 71 16.41 -7.68 -12.64
CA ASN A 71 16.79 -6.80 -11.53
C ASN A 71 17.05 -5.35 -12.01
N GLU A 72 17.55 -5.15 -13.23
CA GLU A 72 17.68 -3.83 -13.83
C GLU A 72 16.33 -3.21 -14.20
N LEU A 73 15.38 -3.99 -14.70
CA LEU A 73 14.02 -3.54 -14.97
C LEU A 73 13.29 -3.10 -13.69
N PHE A 74 13.45 -3.84 -12.60
CA PHE A 74 12.80 -3.54 -11.31
C PHE A 74 13.44 -2.37 -10.53
N LYS A 75 14.69 -1.99 -10.83
CA LYS A 75 15.36 -0.84 -10.18
C LYS A 75 14.73 0.52 -10.51
N VAL A 76 14.01 0.63 -11.63
CA VAL A 76 13.49 1.92 -12.12
C VAL A 76 12.28 2.42 -11.30
N ALA A 77 11.63 1.56 -10.52
CA ALA A 77 10.36 1.89 -9.88
C ALA A 77 10.45 2.48 -8.44
N ILE A 78 11.64 2.57 -7.84
CA ILE A 78 11.80 3.01 -6.44
C ILE A 78 12.39 4.41 -6.40
N SER A 79 11.55 5.42 -6.14
CA SER A 79 11.95 6.82 -6.04
C SER A 79 11.83 7.31 -4.59
N GLN A 80 12.97 7.68 -3.99
CA GLN A 80 13.00 8.16 -2.61
C GLN A 80 12.23 9.49 -2.44
N PRO A 81 11.36 9.61 -1.43
CA PRO A 81 10.68 10.86 -1.10
C PRO A 81 11.70 11.92 -0.68
N LYS A 82 11.48 13.15 -1.16
CA LYS A 82 12.32 14.29 -0.80
C LYS A 82 12.11 14.64 0.68
N VAL A 83 13.20 14.83 1.41
CA VAL A 83 13.17 15.16 2.83
C VAL A 83 12.59 16.57 3.02
N PRO A 84 11.53 16.75 3.84
CA PRO A 84 11.02 18.07 4.20
C PRO A 84 12.07 18.91 4.94
N VAL A 85 12.04 20.22 4.73
CA VAL A 85 13.02 21.16 5.33
C VAL A 85 12.86 21.15 6.86
N GLY A 86 13.92 20.82 7.60
CA GLY A 86 13.94 20.78 9.07
C GLY A 86 13.79 19.38 9.70
N VAL A 87 13.63 18.31 8.91
CA VAL A 87 13.59 16.92 9.41
C VAL A 87 14.91 16.22 9.08
N ASP A 88 15.52 15.58 10.07
CA ASP A 88 16.77 14.84 9.87
C ASP A 88 16.58 13.69 8.87
N PRO A 89 17.35 13.61 7.77
CA PRO A 89 17.19 12.57 6.75
C PRO A 89 17.30 11.14 7.29
N LYS A 90 18.02 10.95 8.40
CA LYS A 90 18.22 9.66 9.07
C LYS A 90 17.02 9.24 9.93
N SER A 91 16.04 10.13 10.14
CA SER A 91 14.75 9.77 10.74
C SER A 91 13.77 9.16 9.72
N ILE A 92 14.14 9.12 8.43
CA ILE A 92 13.30 8.61 7.35
C ILE A 92 13.89 7.28 6.86
N LEU A 93 13.04 6.24 6.78
CA LEU A 93 13.45 4.93 6.29
C LEU A 93 13.90 5.00 4.82
N CYS A 94 15.03 4.38 4.52
CA CYS A 94 15.53 4.22 3.17
C CYS A 94 14.65 3.23 2.39
N GLU A 95 13.91 3.70 1.40
CA GLU A 95 13.07 2.84 0.56
C GLU A 95 13.88 1.79 -0.22
N PHE A 96 15.09 2.13 -0.65
CA PHE A 96 16.01 1.16 -1.24
C PHE A 96 16.46 0.09 -0.24
N PHE A 97 16.54 0.41 1.05
CA PHE A 97 16.86 -0.59 2.07
C PHE A 97 15.66 -1.48 2.37
N LYS A 98 14.46 -0.89 2.42
CA LYS A 98 13.21 -1.64 2.51
C LYS A 98 13.05 -2.63 1.36
N ALA A 99 13.48 -2.26 0.16
CA ALA A 99 13.50 -3.13 -1.02
C ALA A 99 14.75 -4.05 -1.10
N GLY A 100 15.66 -4.01 -0.12
CA GLY A 100 16.88 -4.83 -0.11
C GLY A 100 17.94 -4.46 -1.16
N GLN A 101 17.80 -3.32 -1.84
CA GLN A 101 18.67 -2.89 -2.95
C GLN A 101 19.62 -1.74 -2.57
N CYS A 102 19.64 -1.29 -1.30
CA CYS A 102 20.48 -0.17 -0.89
C CYS A 102 21.98 -0.52 -0.89
N GLN A 103 22.72 0.00 -1.87
CA GLN A 103 24.18 -0.14 -1.97
C GLN A 103 24.96 0.75 -0.98
N LYS A 104 24.29 1.68 -0.30
CA LYS A 104 24.94 2.71 0.53
C LYS A 104 25.24 2.26 1.96
N GLY A 105 24.64 1.15 2.42
CA GLY A 105 24.87 0.58 3.75
C GLY A 105 24.80 1.64 4.87
N PHE A 106 25.78 1.63 5.79
CA PHE A 106 25.87 2.58 6.90
C PHE A 106 26.11 4.04 6.51
N LYS A 107 26.56 4.30 5.27
CA LYS A 107 26.75 5.65 4.73
C LYS A 107 25.50 6.19 4.04
N CYS A 108 24.38 5.46 4.10
CA CYS A 108 23.12 5.94 3.58
C CYS A 108 22.66 7.20 4.36
N LYS A 109 22.16 8.19 3.61
CA LYS A 109 21.57 9.41 4.17
C LYS A 109 20.27 9.13 4.94
N PHE A 110 19.61 8.02 4.60
CA PHE A 110 18.35 7.55 5.17
C PHE A 110 18.59 6.38 6.12
N SER A 111 17.71 6.14 7.09
CA SER A 111 17.89 5.04 8.04
C SER A 111 17.65 3.67 7.42
N HIS A 112 18.34 2.68 7.97
CA HIS A 112 18.18 1.27 7.66
C HIS A 112 17.52 0.51 8.83
N ASP A 113 16.77 1.21 9.68
CA ASP A 113 16.06 0.60 10.80
C ASP A 113 14.58 0.47 10.46
N LEU A 114 14.10 -0.76 10.29
CA LEU A 114 12.69 -1.03 9.98
C LEU A 114 11.75 -0.55 11.09
N ASN A 115 12.24 -0.36 12.31
CA ASN A 115 11.43 0.16 13.41
C ASN A 115 11.02 1.62 13.22
N ILE A 116 11.74 2.40 12.40
CA ILE A 116 11.37 3.78 12.07
C ILE A 116 10.08 3.85 11.25
N GLN A 117 9.74 2.78 10.52
CA GLN A 117 8.48 2.68 9.79
C GLN A 117 7.35 2.08 10.62
N ARG A 118 7.62 1.59 11.84
CA ARG A 118 6.55 1.37 12.82
C ARG A 118 6.06 2.77 13.19
N LYS A 119 5.12 3.26 12.39
CA LYS A 119 4.27 4.38 12.76
C LYS A 119 3.67 3.95 14.09
N GLY A 120 4.22 4.45 15.20
CA GLY A 120 3.54 4.40 16.48
C GLY A 120 2.12 4.92 16.27
N GLU A 121 1.19 4.48 17.11
CA GLU A 121 -0.19 4.95 17.07
C GLU A 121 -0.21 6.45 16.83
N LYS A 122 -0.93 6.85 15.78
CA LYS A 122 -1.01 8.24 15.39
C LYS A 122 -1.63 8.96 16.57
N ILE A 123 -0.83 9.80 17.23
CA ILE A 123 -1.31 10.59 18.37
C ILE A 123 -2.59 11.27 17.90
N ASP A 124 -3.70 10.98 18.60
CA ASP A 124 -4.98 11.59 18.29
C ASP A 124 -4.84 13.09 18.50
N ILE A 125 -5.28 13.84 17.50
CA ILE A 125 -5.11 15.30 17.43
C ILE A 125 -6.16 15.99 18.30
N TYR A 126 -7.21 15.25 18.68
CA TYR A 126 -8.36 15.76 19.43
C TYR A 126 -8.33 15.40 20.92
N SER A 127 -7.44 14.49 21.34
CA SER A 127 -7.21 14.17 22.76
C SER A 127 -5.87 14.72 23.23
N ASP A 128 -5.86 15.44 24.35
CA ASP A 128 -4.61 15.84 25.01
C ASP A 128 -4.16 14.65 25.87
N LYS A 129 -2.92 14.18 25.72
CA LYS A 129 -2.38 13.07 26.53
C LYS A 129 -2.39 13.35 28.04
N ARG A 130 -2.64 14.60 28.45
CA ARG A 130 -2.81 14.99 29.85
C ARG A 130 -4.22 14.72 30.40
N ASP A 131 -5.20 14.46 29.53
CA ASP A 131 -6.56 14.13 29.93
C ASP A 131 -6.78 12.63 30.16
N GLU A 132 -5.87 11.76 29.69
CA GLU A 132 -5.97 10.30 29.89
C GLU A 132 -5.79 9.86 31.35
N ASP A 133 -5.26 10.73 32.21
CA ASP A 133 -4.92 10.41 33.60
C ASP A 133 -6.08 10.55 34.62
N GLY A 134 -7.34 10.68 34.21
CA GLY A 134 -8.41 10.79 35.21
C GLY A 134 -9.85 10.81 34.71
N ASP A 135 -10.39 9.63 34.46
CA ASP A 135 -11.82 9.44 34.68
C ASP A 135 -12.09 9.50 36.19
N MET A 136 -12.88 10.47 36.63
CA MET A 136 -13.15 10.77 38.04
C MET A 136 -14.10 9.74 38.67
N GLU A 137 -14.72 8.88 37.86
CA GLU A 137 -15.72 7.90 38.28
C GLU A 137 -15.13 6.72 39.08
N GLU A 138 -13.82 6.46 38.99
CA GLU A 138 -13.13 5.36 39.68
C GLU A 138 -12.35 5.81 40.93
N TRP A 139 -12.53 7.06 41.37
CA TRP A 139 -11.78 7.61 42.51
C TRP A 139 -12.48 7.30 43.84
N ASP A 140 -11.81 6.55 44.70
CA ASP A 140 -12.27 6.30 46.07
C ASP A 140 -12.32 7.57 46.94
N GLN A 141 -13.15 7.57 47.97
CA GLN A 141 -13.34 8.68 48.92
C GLN A 141 -12.01 9.17 49.55
N GLU A 142 -11.08 8.27 49.87
CA GLU A 142 -9.76 8.64 50.42
C GLU A 142 -8.88 9.37 49.40
N THR A 143 -8.95 9.00 48.12
CA THR A 143 -8.22 9.70 47.04
C THR A 143 -8.80 11.08 46.77
N LEU A 144 -10.12 11.23 46.87
CA LEU A 144 -10.78 12.53 46.83
C LEU A 144 -10.32 13.44 47.97
N GLU A 145 -10.27 12.93 49.20
CA GLU A 145 -9.80 13.72 50.37
C GLU A 145 -8.33 14.13 50.23
N LYS A 146 -7.45 13.24 49.76
CA LYS A 146 -6.03 13.57 49.49
C LYS A 146 -5.88 14.63 48.37
N VAL A 147 -6.70 14.58 47.33
CA VAL A 147 -6.67 15.55 46.23
C VAL A 147 -7.24 16.91 46.67
N VAL A 148 -8.24 16.92 47.56
CA VAL A 148 -8.77 18.14 48.18
C VAL A 148 -7.75 18.80 49.11
N GLU A 149 -7.06 18.01 49.94
CA GLU A 149 -6.02 18.49 50.86
C GLU A 149 -4.83 19.08 50.08
N SER A 150 -4.39 18.40 49.02
CA SER A 150 -3.31 18.88 48.14
C SER A 150 -3.70 20.12 47.31
N LYS A 151 -4.98 20.26 46.92
CA LYS A 151 -5.48 21.47 46.24
C LYS A 151 -5.71 22.68 47.16
N LYS A 152 -5.84 22.49 48.48
CA LYS A 152 -6.04 23.58 49.43
C LYS A 152 -4.78 24.43 49.68
N ASN A 153 -3.58 23.85 49.52
CA ASN A 153 -2.33 24.50 49.92
C ASN A 153 -1.56 25.22 48.80
N GLU A 154 -1.86 24.97 47.51
CA GLU A 154 -1.26 25.71 46.40
C GLU A 154 -2.31 26.06 45.35
N TYR A 155 -2.55 27.37 45.17
CA TYR A 155 -3.29 27.88 44.02
C TYR A 155 -2.50 27.52 42.76
N ASN A 156 -2.90 26.43 42.10
CA ASN A 156 -2.28 25.92 40.88
C ASN A 156 -2.42 26.95 39.75
N GLN A 157 -1.44 27.85 39.61
CA GLN A 157 -1.34 28.83 38.52
C GLN A 157 -1.19 28.15 37.14
N ASN A 158 -0.87 26.86 37.13
CA ASN A 158 -0.61 26.05 35.94
C ASN A 158 -1.75 25.09 35.59
N LYS A 159 -3.02 25.47 35.85
CA LYS A 159 -4.13 24.74 35.23
C LYS A 159 -4.00 24.89 33.71
N PRO A 160 -4.01 23.80 32.92
CA PRO A 160 -4.04 23.90 31.48
C PRO A 160 -5.30 24.67 31.08
N THR A 161 -5.11 25.75 30.35
CA THR A 161 -6.21 26.54 29.80
C THR A 161 -6.88 25.78 28.66
N ASP A 162 -8.19 25.92 28.51
CA ASP A 162 -8.95 25.43 27.36
C ASP A 162 -8.54 26.10 26.04
N ILE A 163 -7.71 27.15 26.13
CA ILE A 163 -7.15 27.83 24.98
C ILE A 163 -6.08 26.93 24.34
N VAL A 164 -6.26 26.69 23.04
CA VAL A 164 -5.35 25.87 22.24
C VAL A 164 -4.00 26.58 22.07
N CYS A 165 -2.91 25.83 22.23
CA CYS A 165 -1.57 26.38 22.04
C CYS A 165 -1.35 26.83 20.59
N LYS A 166 -0.83 28.06 20.41
CA LYS A 166 -0.50 28.61 19.08
C LYS A 166 0.53 27.75 18.33
N TYR A 167 1.54 27.24 19.03
CA TYR A 167 2.57 26.40 18.41
C TYR A 167 2.05 25.02 18.02
N PHE A 168 1.04 24.52 18.73
CA PHE A 168 0.34 23.30 18.35
C PHE A 168 -0.45 23.51 17.06
N LEU A 169 -1.21 24.61 16.93
CA LEU A 169 -1.93 24.93 15.68
C LEU A 169 -0.97 25.01 14.49
N ASP A 170 0.18 25.66 14.64
CA ASP A 170 1.20 25.78 13.58
C ASP A 170 1.81 24.40 13.22
N ALA A 171 2.12 23.57 14.22
CA ALA A 171 2.65 22.22 14.01
C ALA A 171 1.65 21.28 13.33
N VAL A 172 0.37 21.40 13.68
CA VAL A 172 -0.74 20.64 13.10
C VAL A 172 -1.01 21.11 11.67
N GLU A 173 -1.00 22.43 11.41
CA GLU A 173 -1.09 22.99 10.04
C GLU A 173 0.07 22.54 9.15
N LYS A 174 1.29 22.48 9.69
CA LYS A 174 2.50 21.99 9.00
C LYS A 174 2.59 20.46 8.92
N LYS A 175 1.64 19.72 9.51
CA LYS A 175 1.63 18.24 9.61
C LYS A 175 2.90 17.68 10.29
N GLN A 176 3.53 18.48 11.15
CA GLN A 176 4.72 18.12 11.93
C GLN A 176 4.39 17.65 13.35
N TYR A 177 3.13 17.75 13.76
CA TYR A 177 2.66 17.20 15.02
C TYR A 177 2.74 15.66 14.99
N GLY A 178 3.42 15.08 15.98
CA GLY A 178 3.66 13.64 16.06
C GLY A 178 4.53 13.26 17.25
N TRP A 179 5.03 12.02 17.26
CA TRP A 179 5.77 11.43 18.38
C TRP A 179 6.96 12.24 18.88
N PHE A 180 7.64 12.97 17.98
CA PHE A 180 8.82 13.76 18.34
C PHE A 180 8.54 15.26 18.49
N TRP A 181 7.26 15.68 18.40
CA TRP A 181 6.91 17.09 18.54
C TRP A 181 6.78 17.46 20.02
N ALA A 182 7.64 18.38 20.47
CA ALA A 182 7.55 19.00 21.78
C ALA A 182 7.16 20.46 21.61
N CYS A 183 6.18 20.92 22.38
CA CYS A 183 5.81 22.33 22.37
C CYS A 183 6.99 23.19 22.86
N PRO A 184 7.40 24.23 22.11
CA PRO A 184 8.47 25.12 22.55
C PRO A 184 8.10 25.94 23.80
N ASN A 185 6.81 25.99 24.17
CA ASN A 185 6.30 26.66 25.36
C ASN A 185 6.24 25.74 26.61
N GLY A 186 7.12 24.74 26.71
CA GLY A 186 7.25 23.88 27.89
C GLY A 186 6.87 22.41 27.70
N GLY A 187 6.75 21.91 26.47
CA GLY A 187 6.52 20.48 26.20
C GLY A 187 5.22 19.96 26.82
N LYS A 188 5.32 19.23 27.94
CA LYS A 188 4.18 18.73 28.72
C LYS A 188 3.64 19.75 29.73
N GLU A 189 4.44 20.73 30.12
CA GLU A 189 4.08 21.79 31.07
C GLU A 189 3.50 23.04 30.39
N CYS A 190 3.20 22.96 29.09
CA CYS A 190 2.60 24.08 28.39
C CYS A 190 1.25 24.46 29.04
N HIS A 191 1.09 25.74 29.37
CA HIS A 191 -0.15 26.28 29.95
C HIS A 191 -1.37 26.17 29.01
N TYR A 192 -1.14 25.96 27.72
CA TYR A 192 -2.18 25.87 26.70
C TYR A 192 -2.44 24.42 26.29
N ARG A 193 -3.67 24.12 25.85
CA ARG A 193 -4.10 22.77 25.44
C ARG A 193 -3.43 22.35 24.13
N HIS A 194 -3.02 21.09 24.02
CA HIS A 194 -2.39 20.49 22.83
C HIS A 194 -3.35 19.54 22.11
N ALA A 195 -4.60 19.93 22.02
CA ALA A 195 -5.65 19.24 21.29
C ALA A 195 -6.47 20.25 20.50
N LEU A 196 -6.96 19.85 19.33
CA LEU A 196 -7.90 20.66 18.57
C LEU A 196 -9.27 20.66 19.25
N PRO A 197 -9.97 21.81 19.31
CA PRO A 197 -11.34 21.84 19.79
C PRO A 197 -12.23 20.93 18.94
N PRO A 198 -13.26 20.30 19.53
CA PRO A 198 -14.20 19.46 18.79
C PRO A 198 -14.85 20.30 17.68
N GLY A 199 -14.79 19.81 16.44
CA GLY A 199 -15.31 20.49 15.26
C GLY A 199 -14.37 21.51 14.59
N TYR A 200 -13.16 21.74 15.11
CA TYR A 200 -12.20 22.63 14.45
C TYR A 200 -11.57 21.95 13.22
N ILE A 201 -11.86 22.49 12.04
CA ILE A 201 -11.27 22.03 10.77
C ILE A 201 -10.06 22.90 10.45
N LEU A 202 -8.91 22.27 10.14
CA LEU A 202 -7.69 22.99 9.78
C LEU A 202 -7.93 23.87 8.55
N LYS A 203 -7.31 25.05 8.52
CA LYS A 203 -7.38 25.98 7.37
C LYS A 203 -6.95 25.33 6.05
N SER A 204 -5.99 24.42 6.09
CA SER A 204 -5.52 23.68 4.92
C SER A 204 -6.56 22.68 4.40
N GLN A 205 -7.34 22.06 5.29
CA GLN A 205 -8.42 21.15 4.91
C GLN A 205 -9.64 21.92 4.40
N MET A 206 -10.02 23.00 5.09
CA MET A 206 -11.06 23.93 4.62
C MET A 206 -10.75 24.47 3.22
N LYS A 207 -9.50 24.90 2.98
CA LYS A 207 -9.09 25.37 1.65
C LYS A 207 -9.18 24.27 0.59
N ALA A 208 -8.79 23.05 0.91
CA ALA A 208 -8.86 21.93 -0.03
C ALA A 208 -10.32 21.58 -0.39
N LEU A 209 -11.22 21.56 0.59
CA LEU A 209 -12.65 21.35 0.33
C LEU A 209 -13.24 22.47 -0.52
N LEU A 210 -12.92 23.73 -0.20
CA LEU A 210 -13.40 24.88 -0.98
C LEU A 210 -12.86 24.86 -2.42
N GLU A 211 -11.61 24.43 -2.61
CA GLU A 211 -11.02 24.29 -3.95
C GLU A 211 -11.68 23.15 -4.73
N GLU A 212 -11.98 22.02 -4.10
CA GLU A 212 -12.73 20.91 -4.72
C GLU A 212 -14.16 21.34 -5.10
N GLU A 213 -14.85 22.07 -4.22
CA GLU A 213 -16.17 22.63 -4.50
C GLU A 213 -16.12 23.64 -5.64
N SER A 214 -15.09 24.48 -5.71
CA SER A 214 -14.92 25.44 -6.80
C SER A 214 -14.58 24.78 -8.15
N GLN A 215 -13.97 23.60 -8.14
CA GLN A 215 -13.64 22.83 -9.35
C GLN A 215 -14.84 22.05 -9.89
N LYS A 216 -15.84 21.75 -9.05
CA LYS A 216 -17.11 21.20 -9.50
C LYS A 216 -17.86 22.32 -10.21
N MET A 217 -17.75 22.35 -11.53
CA MET A 217 -18.64 23.21 -12.32
C MET A 217 -20.09 22.85 -11.97
N PRO A 218 -20.97 23.86 -11.85
CA PRO A 218 -22.37 23.59 -11.57
C PRO A 218 -22.95 22.67 -12.65
N VAL A 219 -23.85 21.78 -12.24
CA VAL A 219 -24.44 20.75 -13.11
C VAL A 219 -25.09 21.39 -14.34
N GLU A 220 -25.61 22.60 -14.19
CA GLU A 220 -26.18 23.43 -15.25
C GLU A 220 -25.16 23.77 -16.34
N GLU A 221 -23.95 24.20 -15.97
CA GLU A 221 -22.88 24.50 -16.93
C GLU A 221 -22.36 23.23 -17.61
N GLU A 222 -22.35 22.09 -16.92
CA GLU A 222 -22.02 20.80 -17.52
C GLU A 222 -23.06 20.41 -18.58
N ILE A 223 -24.35 20.53 -18.26
CA ILE A 223 -25.46 20.28 -19.19
C ILE A 223 -25.38 21.19 -20.42
N GLU A 224 -25.11 22.48 -20.25
CA GLU A 224 -25.01 23.42 -21.37
C GLU A 224 -23.80 23.12 -22.28
N ASN A 225 -22.66 22.77 -21.68
CA ASN A 225 -21.47 22.35 -22.42
C ASN A 225 -21.72 21.06 -23.21
N GLU A 226 -22.41 20.08 -22.63
CA GLU A 226 -22.78 18.86 -23.34
C GLU A 226 -23.79 19.12 -24.45
N ARG A 227 -24.80 19.97 -24.21
CA ARG A 227 -25.75 20.38 -25.25
C ARG A 227 -25.07 21.09 -26.42
N ALA A 228 -24.07 21.94 -26.15
CA ALA A 228 -23.29 22.61 -27.20
C ALA A 228 -22.42 21.62 -28.01
N LYS A 229 -21.97 20.52 -27.40
CA LYS A 229 -21.21 19.45 -28.08
C LYS A 229 -22.09 18.56 -28.95
N LEU A 230 -23.38 18.41 -28.63
CA LEU A 230 -24.32 17.60 -29.40
C LEU A 230 -24.64 18.23 -30.75
N LYS A 231 -24.10 17.66 -31.83
CA LYS A 231 -24.32 18.13 -33.22
C LYS A 231 -25.60 17.59 -33.87
N THR A 232 -26.13 16.47 -33.36
CA THR A 232 -27.30 15.78 -33.93
C THR A 232 -28.29 15.47 -32.82
N ALA A 233 -29.53 15.91 -32.98
CA ALA A 233 -30.63 15.59 -32.06
C ALA A 233 -31.66 14.70 -32.79
N THR A 234 -31.87 13.49 -32.29
CA THR A 234 -32.96 12.62 -32.74
C THR A 234 -34.23 13.03 -32.00
N GLN A 235 -35.32 13.27 -32.72
CA GLN A 235 -36.61 13.55 -32.09
C GLN A 235 -37.09 12.32 -31.31
N MET A 236 -37.38 12.51 -30.03
CA MET A 236 -37.81 11.42 -29.16
C MET A 236 -39.25 11.02 -29.50
N THR A 237 -39.43 9.85 -30.11
CA THR A 237 -40.75 9.24 -30.31
C THR A 237 -41.04 8.24 -29.19
N PRO A 238 -42.33 7.95 -28.89
CA PRO A 238 -42.69 7.01 -27.83
C PRO A 238 -42.08 5.60 -28.02
N ALA A 239 -41.98 5.14 -29.27
CA ALA A 239 -41.38 3.84 -29.59
C ALA A 239 -39.89 3.80 -29.24
N LEU A 240 -39.12 4.82 -29.66
CA LEU A 240 -37.69 4.94 -29.37
C LEU A 240 -37.44 5.10 -27.86
N PHE A 241 -38.30 5.83 -27.15
CA PHE A 241 -38.21 5.97 -25.69
C PHE A 241 -38.38 4.63 -24.98
N MET A 242 -39.35 3.80 -25.42
CA MET A 242 -39.58 2.49 -24.81
C MET A 242 -38.42 1.53 -25.07
N GLU A 243 -37.80 1.57 -26.25
CA GLU A 243 -36.57 0.83 -26.54
C GLU A 243 -35.40 1.30 -25.67
N TRP A 244 -35.18 2.61 -25.57
CA TRP A 244 -34.17 3.19 -24.68
C TRP A 244 -34.40 2.82 -23.21
N LYS A 245 -35.64 2.87 -22.73
CA LYS A 245 -36.02 2.52 -21.37
C LYS A 245 -35.71 1.05 -21.07
N ARG A 246 -36.08 0.13 -21.97
CA ARG A 246 -35.72 -1.29 -21.85
C ARG A 246 -34.21 -1.48 -21.80
N LYS A 247 -33.46 -0.79 -22.68
CA LYS A 247 -31.99 -0.83 -22.69
C LYS A 247 -31.40 -0.35 -21.37
N LYS A 248 -31.90 0.77 -20.82
CA LYS A 248 -31.39 1.33 -19.56
C LYS A 248 -31.74 0.50 -18.34
N ILE A 249 -32.93 -0.10 -18.30
CA ILE A 249 -33.30 -1.04 -17.23
C ILE A 249 -32.39 -2.28 -17.30
N ALA A 250 -32.17 -2.85 -18.48
CA ALA A 250 -31.27 -3.99 -18.65
C ALA A 250 -29.82 -3.66 -18.25
N GLU A 251 -29.32 -2.47 -18.60
CA GLU A 251 -27.99 -1.99 -18.19
C GLU A 251 -27.87 -1.84 -16.67
N ARG A 252 -28.88 -1.23 -16.02
CA ARG A 252 -28.95 -1.10 -14.56
C ARG A 252 -28.97 -2.47 -13.89
N ASP A 253 -29.82 -3.38 -14.36
CA ASP A 253 -30.00 -4.70 -13.75
C ASP A 253 -28.75 -5.57 -13.93
N ALA A 254 -28.08 -5.48 -15.09
CA ALA A 254 -26.78 -6.11 -15.29
C ALA A 254 -25.69 -5.53 -14.37
N GLY A 255 -25.67 -4.20 -14.17
CA GLY A 255 -24.75 -3.55 -13.23
C GLY A 255 -24.98 -3.96 -11.77
N LEU A 256 -26.25 -4.04 -11.35
CA LEU A 256 -26.62 -4.54 -10.03
C LEU A 256 -26.25 -6.01 -9.85
N ALA A 257 -26.54 -6.86 -10.84
CA ALA A 257 -26.16 -8.27 -10.82
C ALA A 257 -24.63 -8.45 -10.76
N ALA A 258 -23.85 -7.63 -11.47
CA ALA A 258 -22.40 -7.64 -11.39
C ALA A 258 -21.90 -7.21 -10.00
N SER A 259 -22.45 -6.15 -9.42
CA SER A 259 -22.12 -5.72 -8.06
C SER A 259 -22.47 -6.77 -7.01
N GLN A 260 -23.62 -7.45 -7.15
CA GLN A 260 -24.03 -8.56 -6.30
C GLN A 260 -23.09 -9.76 -6.46
N ALA A 261 -22.71 -10.12 -7.69
CA ALA A 261 -21.77 -11.20 -7.93
C ALA A 261 -20.38 -10.91 -7.35
N GLU A 262 -19.88 -9.68 -7.43
CA GLU A 262 -18.62 -9.28 -6.78
C GLU A 262 -18.72 -9.30 -5.25
N ARG A 263 -19.88 -8.93 -4.68
CA ARG A 263 -20.13 -9.09 -3.24
C ARG A 263 -20.21 -10.55 -2.82
N ALA A 264 -20.80 -11.41 -3.64
CA ALA A 264 -20.87 -12.85 -3.41
C ALA A 264 -19.49 -13.50 -3.43
N LYS A 265 -18.63 -13.12 -4.38
CA LYS A 265 -17.23 -13.61 -4.43
C LYS A 265 -16.40 -13.18 -3.23
N ASN A 266 -16.65 -11.98 -2.72
CA ASN A 266 -15.91 -11.41 -1.58
C ASN A 266 -16.57 -11.71 -0.22
N ASP A 267 -17.56 -12.62 -0.18
CA ASP A 267 -18.31 -13.02 1.02
C ASP A 267 -18.88 -11.83 1.81
N ARG A 268 -19.29 -10.79 1.09
CA ARG A 268 -19.84 -9.52 1.60
C ARG A 268 -21.30 -9.34 1.19
N MET A 269 -22.03 -10.45 1.13
CA MET A 269 -23.47 -10.42 0.84
C MET A 269 -24.22 -9.83 2.02
N SER A 270 -25.20 -8.98 1.75
CA SER A 270 -26.10 -8.51 2.82
C SER A 270 -26.97 -9.68 3.31
N GLY A 271 -27.42 -9.64 4.57
CA GLY A 271 -28.28 -10.70 5.13
C GLY A 271 -29.53 -10.96 4.28
N ARG A 272 -30.14 -9.91 3.72
CA ARG A 272 -31.27 -10.02 2.78
C ARG A 272 -30.89 -10.76 1.49
N GLU A 273 -29.71 -10.47 0.92
CA GLU A 273 -29.25 -11.15 -0.29
C GLU A 273 -28.93 -12.62 -0.03
N LEU A 274 -28.32 -12.92 1.11
CA LEU A 274 -28.03 -14.29 1.53
C LEU A 274 -29.34 -15.07 1.75
N PHE A 275 -30.34 -14.45 2.38
CA PHE A 275 -31.67 -15.03 2.59
C PHE A 275 -32.41 -15.30 1.26
N LEU A 276 -32.36 -14.36 0.32
CA LEU A 276 -32.95 -14.57 -1.02
C LEU A 276 -32.21 -15.65 -1.83
N SER A 277 -30.90 -15.82 -1.62
CA SER A 277 -30.11 -16.84 -2.31
C SER A 277 -30.30 -18.24 -1.71
N ASN A 278 -30.42 -18.33 -0.38
CA ASN A 278 -30.62 -19.59 0.32
C ASN A 278 -31.27 -19.33 1.70
N ALA A 279 -32.60 -19.27 1.69
CA ALA A 279 -33.39 -19.03 2.89
C ALA A 279 -33.21 -20.12 3.96
N SER A 280 -32.84 -21.35 3.58
CA SER A 280 -32.66 -22.45 4.54
C SER A 280 -31.40 -22.34 5.39
N LEU A 281 -30.49 -21.40 5.07
CA LEU A 281 -29.35 -21.08 5.93
C LEU A 281 -29.75 -20.23 7.15
N PHE A 282 -30.97 -19.67 7.13
CA PHE A 282 -31.55 -18.88 8.21
C PHE A 282 -32.60 -19.75 8.91
N VAL A 283 -32.15 -20.47 9.93
CA VAL A 283 -33.03 -21.22 10.83
C VAL A 283 -33.18 -20.36 12.08
N ASP A 284 -34.40 -19.96 12.40
CA ASP A 284 -34.69 -19.28 13.65
C ASP A 284 -34.38 -20.26 14.79
N ASP A 285 -33.50 -19.87 15.71
CA ASP A 285 -33.19 -20.67 16.88
C ASP A 285 -34.46 -20.76 17.75
N ALA A 286 -34.81 -21.97 18.20
CA ALA A 286 -36.01 -22.20 18.99
C ALA A 286 -36.00 -21.43 20.33
N GLU A 287 -34.82 -20.96 20.76
CA GLU A 287 -34.61 -20.14 21.96
C GLU A 287 -34.54 -18.62 21.67
N ALA A 288 -34.58 -18.19 20.40
CA ALA A 288 -34.61 -16.78 19.99
C ALA A 288 -36.02 -16.16 19.99
N PHE A 289 -37.04 -16.94 20.36
CA PHE A 289 -38.40 -16.49 20.54
C PHE A 289 -38.66 -16.21 22.03
N GLU A 290 -38.23 -15.05 22.54
CA GLU A 290 -39.11 -14.39 23.52
C GLU A 290 -40.34 -13.97 22.71
N GLU A 291 -41.51 -14.41 23.15
CA GLU A 291 -42.80 -14.07 22.57
C GLU A 291 -42.99 -12.55 22.57
N TYR A 292 -42.46 -11.88 21.55
CA TYR A 292 -42.69 -10.47 21.34
C TYR A 292 -44.08 -10.36 20.73
N GLU A 293 -45.09 -10.20 21.60
CA GLU A 293 -46.38 -9.65 21.20
C GLU A 293 -46.13 -8.27 20.58
N ARG A 294 -45.92 -8.25 19.26
CA ARG A 294 -46.16 -7.02 18.51
C ARG A 294 -47.63 -6.73 18.70
N GLU A 295 -47.96 -5.71 19.49
CA GLU A 295 -49.30 -5.11 19.48
C GLU A 295 -49.66 -4.91 18.01
N LYS A 296 -50.59 -5.74 17.53
CA LYS A 296 -51.28 -5.52 16.28
C LYS A 296 -52.05 -4.22 16.52
N GLU A 297 -51.49 -3.09 16.11
CA GLU A 297 -52.31 -1.97 15.62
C GLU A 297 -53.02 -2.46 14.35
N GLU A 298 -53.95 -3.38 14.53
CA GLU A 298 -54.95 -3.74 13.55
C GLU A 298 -55.99 -2.63 13.54
N GLU A 299 -56.16 -2.03 12.35
CA GLU A 299 -57.42 -1.43 11.89
C GLU A 299 -57.72 0.07 12.15
N GLU A 300 -56.75 0.99 12.06
CA GLU A 300 -57.09 2.41 11.81
C GLU A 300 -56.83 2.90 10.37
N ILE A 301 -56.16 2.11 9.53
CA ILE A 301 -55.91 2.49 8.13
C ILE A 301 -57.02 2.00 7.19
N GLU A 302 -57.65 0.85 7.45
CA GLU A 302 -58.71 0.31 6.57
C GLU A 302 -60.03 1.10 6.60
N GLN A 303 -60.34 1.82 7.68
CA GLN A 303 -61.54 2.68 7.72
C GLN A 303 -61.39 3.96 6.88
N LYS A 304 -60.17 4.49 6.70
CA LYS A 304 -59.94 5.70 5.87
C LYS A 304 -59.95 5.43 4.37
N VAL A 305 -59.68 4.20 3.94
CA VAL A 305 -59.69 3.85 2.51
C VAL A 305 -61.11 3.53 2.02
N ASN A 306 -61.97 2.99 2.89
CA ASN A 306 -63.38 2.72 2.56
C ASN A 306 -64.33 3.92 2.72
N SER A 307 -63.91 5.01 3.36
CA SER A 307 -64.71 6.25 3.44
C SER A 307 -64.41 7.24 2.31
N LEU A 308 -63.52 6.89 1.37
CA LEU A 308 -63.06 7.74 0.26
C LEU A 308 -63.28 7.09 -1.13
N SER A 309 -64.07 6.02 -1.22
CA SER A 309 -64.69 5.55 -2.48
C SER A 309 -66.15 5.99 -2.58
#